data_AF-A0A0T6AME0-F1
#
_entry.id   AF-A0A0T6AME0-F1
#
_cell.length_a   1.000
_cell.length_b   1.000
_cell.length_c   1.000
_cell.angle_alpha   90.00
_cell.angle_beta   90.00
_cell.angle_gamma   90.00
#
_symmetry.space_group_name_H-M   'P 1'
#
loop_
_entity.id
_entity.type
_entity.pdbx_description
1 polymer ?
#
loop_
_entity_poly.entity_id
_entity_poly.type
_entity_poly.pdbx_seq_one_letter_code
_entity_poly.pdbx_strand_id
1 'polypeptide(L)'
;LSELPGITLYGPAGVEQRGGAIAFRLDGVHPHDVAQVLDLEGIAIRAGHHCTQPLHRRLGVDATARASLYLYNTREDIDALVQGLGAVKQLFGPREIAVSMPAKRGGKRTATARQLAH
;
A
#
# COMPACT_ATOMS: atom_id res chain seq x y z
N LEU A 1 2.98 3.39 6.93
CA LEU A 1 1.65 3.14 6.33
C LEU A 1 0.63 4.19 6.72
N SER A 2 0.47 4.57 8.00
CA SER A 2 -0.46 5.63 8.45
C SER A 2 -0.24 6.99 7.78
N GLU A 3 0.99 7.27 7.34
CA GLU A 3 1.34 8.50 6.62
C GLU A 3 0.85 8.53 5.17
N LEU A 4 0.35 7.41 4.62
CA LEU A 4 -0.14 7.37 3.26
C LEU A 4 -1.56 7.95 3.18
N PRO A 5 -1.81 8.94 2.30
CA PRO A 5 -3.12 9.59 2.22
C PRO A 5 -4.21 8.60 1.81
N GLY A 6 -5.40 8.71 2.41
CA GLY A 6 -6.51 7.80 2.11
C GLY A 6 -6.30 6.35 2.55
N ILE A 7 -5.31 6.06 3.42
CA ILE A 7 -5.23 4.78 4.12
C ILE A 7 -5.90 4.90 5.48
N THR A 8 -6.88 4.03 5.73
CA THR A 8 -7.44 3.81 7.06
C THR A 8 -6.85 2.52 7.64
N LEU A 9 -6.18 2.61 8.80
CA LEU A 9 -5.65 1.47 9.52
C LEU A 9 -6.64 0.98 10.58
N TYR A 10 -6.77 -0.35 10.72
CA TYR A 10 -7.58 -0.97 11.77
C TYR A 10 -6.69 -1.54 12.88
N GLY A 11 -7.19 -1.48 14.12
CA GLY A 11 -6.48 -1.92 15.33
C GLY A 11 -5.79 -0.79 16.09
N PRO A 12 -5.07 -1.11 17.18
CA PRO A 12 -4.47 -0.11 18.08
C PRO A 12 -3.38 0.72 17.38
N ALA A 13 -3.26 1.99 17.76
CA ALA A 13 -2.25 2.90 17.23
C ALA A 13 -0.84 2.63 17.83
N GLY A 14 -0.79 2.16 19.08
CA GLY A 14 0.44 1.81 19.77
C GLY A 14 1.10 0.56 19.17
N VAL A 15 2.37 0.66 18.83
CA VAL A 15 3.16 -0.44 18.22
C VAL A 15 3.33 -1.58 19.22
N GLU A 16 3.46 -1.25 20.50
CA GLU A 16 3.60 -2.20 21.61
C GLU A 16 2.34 -3.08 21.83
N GLN A 17 1.19 -2.63 21.35
CA GLN A 17 -0.09 -3.36 21.43
C GLN A 17 -0.47 -4.02 20.10
N ARG A 18 0.38 -3.93 19.09
CA ARG A 18 0.11 -4.36 17.72
C ARG A 18 1.02 -5.54 17.35
N GLY A 19 0.41 -6.62 16.83
CA GLY A 19 1.15 -7.71 16.20
C GLY A 19 1.55 -7.38 14.75
N GLY A 20 2.29 -8.28 14.10
CA GLY A 20 2.74 -8.12 12.70
C GLY A 20 1.62 -8.11 11.64
N ALA A 21 0.35 -8.18 12.03
CA ALA A 21 -0.79 -8.09 11.12
C ALA A 21 -1.35 -6.67 11.07
N ILE A 22 -1.28 -6.05 9.89
CA ILE A 22 -1.76 -4.70 9.64
C ILE A 22 -2.93 -4.79 8.66
N ALA A 23 -4.14 -4.65 9.19
CA ALA A 23 -5.36 -4.54 8.39
C ALA A 23 -5.62 -3.07 8.03
N PHE A 24 -5.98 -2.82 6.78
CA PHE A 24 -6.19 -1.48 6.25
C PHE A 24 -7.19 -1.45 5.10
N ARG A 25 -7.66 -0.24 4.79
CA ARG A 25 -8.44 0.09 3.60
C ARG A 25 -7.77 1.24 2.87
N LEU A 26 -7.89 1.25 1.55
CA LEU A 26 -7.55 2.38 0.70
C LEU A 26 -8.85 3.02 0.20
N ASP A 27 -8.99 4.33 0.39
CA ASP A 27 -10.20 5.05 0.01
C ASP A 27 -10.47 4.93 -1.49
N GLY A 28 -11.73 4.63 -1.84
CA GLY A 28 -12.16 4.48 -3.23
C GLY A 28 -11.71 3.18 -3.93
N VAL A 29 -11.01 2.28 -3.25
CA VAL A 29 -10.51 1.03 -3.86
C VAL A 29 -10.96 -0.19 -3.06
N HIS A 30 -11.57 -1.17 -3.74
CA HIS A 30 -11.98 -2.40 -3.07
C HIS A 30 -10.75 -3.20 -2.62
N PRO A 31 -10.71 -3.77 -1.41
CA PRO A 31 -9.54 -4.50 -0.91
C PRO A 31 -9.04 -5.65 -1.81
N HIS A 32 -9.95 -6.31 -2.55
CA HIS A 32 -9.57 -7.33 -3.52
C HIS A 32 -8.81 -6.75 -4.72
N ASP A 33 -9.16 -5.55 -5.19
CA ASP A 33 -8.45 -4.87 -6.28
C ASP A 33 -7.06 -4.42 -5.82
N VAL A 34 -6.95 -3.94 -4.57
CA VAL A 34 -5.65 -3.64 -3.95
C VAL A 34 -4.76 -4.88 -3.94
N ALA A 35 -5.29 -6.03 -3.50
CA ALA A 35 -4.53 -7.27 -3.47
C ALA A 35 -4.13 -7.74 -4.88
N GLN A 36 -5.02 -7.59 -5.86
CA GLN A 36 -4.74 -7.99 -7.24
C GLN A 36 -3.63 -7.15 -7.88
N VAL A 37 -3.64 -5.83 -7.69
CA VAL A 37 -2.57 -4.97 -8.21
C VAL A 37 -1.25 -5.23 -7.49
N LEU A 38 -1.27 -5.42 -6.17
CA LEU A 38 -0.05 -5.73 -5.43
C LEU A 38 0.54 -7.09 -5.83
N ASP A 39 -0.29 -8.08 -6.15
CA ASP A 39 0.16 -9.39 -6.66
C ASP A 39 0.92 -9.25 -7.99
N LEU A 40 0.47 -8.37 -8.89
CA LEU A 40 1.17 -8.05 -10.15
C LEU A 40 2.56 -7.42 -9.92
N GLU A 41 2.73 -6.70 -8.80
CA GLU A 41 4.00 -6.12 -8.37
C GLU A 41 4.85 -7.10 -7.54
N GLY A 42 4.41 -8.36 -7.39
CA GLY A 42 5.11 -9.39 -6.62
C GLY A 42 4.92 -9.28 -5.11
N ILE A 43 3.93 -8.53 -4.64
CA ILE A 43 3.66 -8.26 -3.22
C ILE A 43 2.41 -9.02 -2.79
N ALA A 44 2.60 -10.11 -2.04
CA ALA A 44 1.51 -10.94 -1.57
C ALA A 44 0.84 -10.36 -0.30
N ILE A 45 -0.43 -9.96 -0.42
CA ILE A 45 -1.29 -9.61 0.71
C ILE A 45 -2.59 -10.41 0.69
N ARG A 46 -3.36 -10.37 1.78
CA ARG A 46 -4.70 -11.01 1.83
C ARG A 46 -5.79 -9.95 1.84
N ALA A 47 -6.87 -10.19 1.11
CA ALA A 47 -8.09 -9.37 1.14
C ALA A 47 -9.30 -10.18 1.58
N GLY A 48 -10.29 -9.51 2.16
CA GLY A 48 -11.57 -10.09 2.58
C GLY A 48 -11.80 -9.94 4.09
N HIS A 49 -12.63 -10.81 4.66
CA HIS A 49 -13.01 -10.74 6.07
C HIS A 49 -11.97 -11.34 7.03
N HIS A 50 -10.94 -12.03 6.51
CA HIS A 50 -9.93 -12.74 7.30
C HIS A 50 -10.51 -13.72 8.35
N CYS A 51 -11.63 -14.38 8.03
CA CYS A 51 -12.41 -15.22 8.96
C CYS A 51 -12.98 -14.45 10.19
N THR A 52 -13.07 -13.13 10.12
CA THR A 52 -13.57 -12.23 11.18
C THR A 52 -14.80 -11.44 10.75
N GLN A 53 -15.73 -12.08 10.04
CA GLN A 53 -16.94 -11.43 9.51
C GLN A 53 -17.79 -10.69 10.58
N PRO A 54 -17.94 -11.19 11.82
CA PRO A 54 -18.66 -10.43 12.86
C PRO A 54 -17.98 -9.10 13.21
N LEU A 55 -16.65 -9.06 13.26
CA LEU A 55 -15.88 -7.84 13.52
C LEU A 55 -16.03 -6.85 12.36
N HIS A 56 -15.96 -7.32 11.12
CA HIS A 56 -16.17 -6.51 9.92
C HIS A 56 -17.55 -5.84 9.92
N ARG A 57 -18.60 -6.60 10.27
CA ARG A 57 -19.95 -6.06 10.47
C ARG A 57 -20.01 -4.97 11.54
N ARG A 58 -19.36 -5.19 12.70
CA ARG A 58 -19.31 -4.18 13.79
C ARG A 58 -18.56 -2.92 13.38
N LEU A 59 -17.54 -3.04 12.53
CA LEU A 59 -16.76 -1.93 12.02
C LEU A 59 -17.42 -1.23 10.81
N GLY A 60 -18.55 -1.76 10.29
CA GLY A 60 -19.25 -1.20 9.14
C GLY A 60 -18.46 -1.34 7.83
N VAL A 61 -17.64 -2.39 7.71
CA VAL A 61 -16.75 -2.61 6.57
C VAL A 61 -17.00 -3.99 5.96
N ASP A 62 -17.20 -4.04 4.65
CA ASP A 62 -17.42 -5.32 3.96
C ASP A 62 -16.14 -6.15 3.88
N ALA A 63 -15.00 -5.52 3.60
CA ALA A 63 -13.71 -6.19 3.53
C ALA A 63 -12.58 -5.25 3.96
N THR A 64 -11.43 -5.85 4.28
CA THR A 64 -10.14 -5.16 4.46
C THR A 64 -9.03 -5.86 3.70
N ALA A 65 -7.96 -5.13 3.43
CA ALA A 65 -6.67 -5.68 3.01
C ALA A 65 -5.80 -5.89 4.25
N ARG A 66 -4.96 -6.92 4.26
CA ARG A 66 -4.08 -7.23 5.38
C ARG A 66 -2.69 -7.61 4.89
N ALA A 67 -1.71 -6.79 5.28
CA ALA A 67 -0.30 -7.14 5.22
C ALA A 67 0.07 -7.84 6.54
N SER A 68 0.65 -9.03 6.45
CA SER A 68 1.09 -9.81 7.61
C SER A 68 2.58 -10.02 7.53
N LEU A 69 3.30 -9.47 8.50
CA LEU A 69 4.74 -9.53 8.61
C LEU A 69 5.13 -10.59 9.63
N TYR A 70 6.30 -11.19 9.41
CA TYR A 70 6.91 -12.14 10.32
C TYR A 70 8.42 -11.91 10.40
N LEU A 71 9.11 -12.75 11.18
CA LEU A 71 10.53 -12.65 11.49
C LEU A 71 11.50 -12.71 10.29
N TYR A 72 11.03 -13.09 9.11
CA TYR A 72 11.80 -13.11 7.87
C TYR A 72 11.59 -11.87 6.98
N ASN A 73 10.64 -11.01 7.31
CA ASN A 73 10.39 -9.81 6.52
C ASN A 73 11.41 -8.72 6.82
N THR A 74 11.76 -7.96 5.80
CA THR A 74 12.73 -6.86 5.90
C THR A 74 12.07 -5.50 5.70
N ARG A 75 12.84 -4.42 5.86
CA ARG A 75 12.35 -3.05 5.60
C ARG A 75 12.06 -2.85 4.11
N GLU A 76 12.83 -3.49 3.26
CA GLU A 76 12.69 -3.47 1.81
C GLU A 76 11.34 -4.06 1.38
N ASP A 77 10.83 -5.10 2.06
CA ASP A 77 9.47 -5.62 1.83
C ASP A 77 8.40 -4.56 2.13
N ILE A 78 8.59 -3.76 3.17
CA ILE A 78 7.67 -2.68 3.55
C ILE A 78 7.73 -1.55 2.54
N ASP A 79 8.93 -1.20 2.08
CA ASP A 79 9.12 -0.18 1.06
C ASP A 79 8.47 -0.61 -0.27
N ALA A 80 8.60 -1.88 -0.66
CA ALA A 80 7.92 -2.44 -1.81
C ALA A 80 6.39 -2.36 -1.64
N LEU A 81 5.85 -2.75 -0.48
CA LEU A 81 4.41 -2.61 -0.18
C LEU A 81 3.94 -1.15 -0.32
N VAL A 82 4.69 -0.20 0.23
CA VAL A 82 4.36 1.23 0.14
C VAL A 82 4.37 1.73 -1.31
N GLN A 83 5.35 1.31 -2.10
CA GLN A 83 5.45 1.65 -3.52
C GLN A 83 4.29 1.03 -4.33
N GLY A 84 3.99 -0.24 -4.11
CA GLY A 84 2.86 -0.93 -4.75
C GLY A 84 1.52 -0.28 -4.42
N LEU A 85 1.30 0.17 -3.17
CA LEU A 85 0.10 0.95 -2.81
C LEU A 85 0.03 2.30 -3.55
N GLY A 86 1.17 2.86 -3.93
CA GLY A 86 1.25 3.99 -4.86
C GLY A 86 0.73 3.64 -6.26
N ALA A 87 1.11 2.49 -6.81
CA ALA A 87 0.62 2.02 -8.10
C ALA A 87 -0.90 1.77 -8.10
N VAL A 88 -1.44 1.17 -7.02
CA VAL A 88 -2.89 1.00 -6.82
C VAL A 88 -3.61 2.36 -6.91
N LYS A 89 -3.10 3.39 -6.23
CA LYS A 89 -3.68 4.73 -6.30
C LYS A 89 -3.58 5.37 -7.68
N GLN A 90 -2.53 5.11 -8.45
CA GLN A 90 -2.43 5.63 -9.82
C GLN A 90 -3.47 4.98 -10.74
N LEU A 91 -3.80 3.71 -10.52
CA LEU A 91 -4.79 2.98 -11.31
C LEU A 91 -6.24 3.33 -10.94
N PHE A 92 -6.54 3.49 -9.65
CA PHE A 92 -7.92 3.66 -9.16
C PHE A 92 -8.22 5.02 -8.55
N GLY A 93 -7.22 5.86 -8.32
CA GLY A 93 -7.40 7.18 -7.75
C GLY A 93 -8.11 8.15 -8.71
N PRO A 94 -8.75 9.21 -8.18
CA PRO A 94 -9.28 10.27 -9.02
C PRO A 94 -8.16 10.86 -9.87
N ARG A 95 -8.47 11.22 -11.13
CA ARG A 95 -7.54 11.71 -12.16
C ARG A 95 -6.85 13.06 -11.85
N GLU A 96 -6.81 13.47 -10.59
CA GLU A 96 -6.33 14.76 -10.14
C GLU A 96 -5.64 14.67 -8.77
N ILE A 97 -4.69 13.74 -8.61
CA ILE A 97 -3.75 13.81 -7.49
C ILE A 97 -2.36 13.49 -8.02
N ALA A 98 -1.55 14.53 -8.22
CA ALA A 98 -0.11 14.40 -8.35
C ALA A 98 0.44 13.86 -7.01
N VAL A 99 0.58 12.55 -6.89
CA VAL A 99 1.24 11.94 -5.74
C VAL A 99 2.73 12.25 -5.84
N SER A 100 3.23 13.15 -4.99
CA SER A 100 4.66 13.32 -4.78
C SER A 100 5.21 12.03 -4.14
N MET A 101 5.75 11.14 -4.96
CA MET A 101 6.48 9.96 -4.50
C MET A 101 7.75 10.43 -3.76
N PRO A 102 8.12 9.85 -2.61
CA PRO A 102 9.42 10.13 -2.01
C PRO A 102 10.53 9.75 -3.01
N ALA A 103 11.42 10.69 -3.28
CA ALA A 103 12.45 10.58 -4.30
C ALA A 103 13.29 9.31 -4.12
N LYS A 104 13.49 8.57 -5.22
CA LYS A 104 14.45 7.46 -5.33
C LYS A 104 15.79 7.87 -4.69
N ARG A 105 16.16 7.27 -3.56
CA ARG A 105 17.55 7.28 -3.10
C ARG A 105 18.37 6.39 -4.04
N GLY A 106 19.08 7.04 -4.96
CA GLY A 106 20.38 6.56 -5.45
C GLY A 106 20.36 5.56 -6.60
N GLY A 107 20.62 6.05 -7.80
CA GLY A 107 21.08 5.27 -8.95
C GLY A 107 21.47 6.21 -10.09
N LYS A 108 22.69 6.76 -10.05
CA LYS A 108 23.23 7.66 -11.08
C LYS A 108 23.12 7.00 -12.46
N ARG A 109 22.27 7.53 -13.33
CA ARG A 109 22.45 7.42 -14.79
C ARG A 109 22.56 8.85 -15.33
N THR A 110 23.80 9.24 -15.59
CA THR A 110 24.17 10.42 -16.35
C THR A 110 23.56 10.31 -17.75
N ALA A 111 22.53 11.07 -18.05
CA ALA A 111 22.10 11.34 -19.42
C ALA A 111 22.51 12.78 -19.74
N THR A 112 23.62 12.87 -20.46
CA THR A 112 24.20 14.10 -21.00
C THR A 112 23.19 14.75 -21.93
N ALA A 113 22.82 16.00 -21.61
CA ALA A 113 22.13 16.88 -22.52
C ALA A 113 23.01 17.12 -23.77
N ARG A 114 22.43 16.93 -24.95
CA ARG A 114 22.92 17.60 -26.15
C ARG A 114 21.73 18.05 -26.99
N GLN A 115 21.49 19.36 -26.89
CA GLN A 115 20.79 20.18 -27.88
C GLN A 115 21.25 19.86 -29.30
N LEU A 116 20.32 20.00 -30.25
CA LEU A 116 20.42 20.66 -31.57
C LEU A 116 19.03 20.47 -32.20
N ALA A 117 18.16 21.49 -32.32
CA ALA A 117 18.30 22.68 -33.17
C ALA A 117 18.74 22.33 -34.59
N HIS A 118 17.79 21.87 -35.41
CA HIS A 118 17.48 22.41 -36.73
C HIS A 118 16.16 21.85 -37.26
#